data_AF-N9T3U5-F1
#
_entry.id   AF-N9T3U5-F1
#
_cell.length_a   1.000
_cell.length_b   1.000
_cell.length_c   1.000
_cell.angle_alpha   90.00
_cell.angle_beta   90.00
_cell.angle_gamma   90.00
#
_symmetry.space_group_name_H-M   'P 1'
#
loop_
_entity.id
_entity.type
_entity.pdbx_description
1 polymer ?
#
loop_
_entity_poly.entity_id
_entity_poly.type
_entity_poly.pdbx_seq_one_letter_code
_entity_poly.pdbx_strand_id
1 'polypeptide(L)' 'MILKLCIGGDLDGMTVDLNKKNFKAGEIDSKKTSEYFKQIYVKNDRVYSFWICQDLSADEVTSRVADILGKLK' A
#
# COMPACT_ATOMS: atom_id res chain seq x y z
N MET A 1 -7.11 -2.12 12.70
CA MET A 1 -7.71 -2.55 11.43
C MET A 1 -6.60 -2.49 10.39
N ILE A 2 -6.11 -3.62 9.90
CA ILE A 2 -4.99 -3.62 8.96
C ILE A 2 -5.59 -3.34 7.57
N LEU A 3 -5.61 -2.08 7.12
CA LEU A 3 -5.76 -1.84 5.68
C LEU A 3 -4.59 -2.56 4.98
N LYS A 4 -4.85 -3.21 3.86
CA LYS A 4 -3.82 -3.91 3.07
C LYS A 4 -3.88 -3.45 1.62
N LEU A 5 -4.11 -2.16 1.47
CA LEU A 5 -4.35 -1.49 0.21
C LEU A 5 -3.01 -1.19 -0.47
N CYS A 6 -2.92 -1.52 -1.74
CA CYS A 6 -1.82 -1.16 -2.62
C CYS A 6 -1.96 0.30 -3.09
N ILE A 7 -0.85 1.04 -2.99
CA ILE A 7 -0.71 2.42 -3.43
C ILE A 7 0.38 2.45 -4.50
N GLY A 8 0.00 2.87 -5.71
CA GLY A 8 0.84 2.90 -6.91
C GLY A 8 0.98 1.55 -7.61
N GLY A 9 1.63 1.60 -8.78
CA GLY A 9 1.96 0.42 -9.60
C GLY A 9 0.75 -0.35 -10.13
N ASP A 10 0.99 -1.58 -10.54
CA ASP A 10 0.02 -2.45 -11.23
C ASP A 10 -1.20 -2.88 -10.38
N LEU A 11 -1.10 -2.77 -9.06
CA LEU A 11 -2.12 -3.16 -8.08
C LEU A 11 -2.73 -1.96 -7.36
N ASP A 12 -2.53 -0.72 -7.83
CA ASP A 12 -3.08 0.49 -7.19
C ASP A 12 -4.59 0.33 -6.88
N GLY A 13 -4.96 0.62 -5.63
CA GLY A 13 -6.34 0.49 -5.14
C GLY A 13 -6.78 -0.95 -4.83
N MET A 14 -5.98 -1.97 -5.10
CA MET A 14 -6.31 -3.36 -4.75
C MET A 14 -5.92 -3.67 -3.30
N THR A 15 -6.70 -4.53 -2.65
CA THR A 15 -6.34 -5.05 -1.32
C THR A 15 -5.65 -6.40 -1.47
N VAL A 16 -4.45 -6.53 -0.91
CA VAL A 16 -3.64 -7.76 -0.99
C VAL A 16 -3.32 -8.24 0.42
N ASP A 17 -3.82 -9.40 0.81
CA ASP A 17 -3.52 -9.97 2.13
C ASP A 17 -2.35 -10.95 2.08
N LEU A 18 -1.14 -10.44 2.33
CA LEU A 18 0.07 -11.25 2.41
C LEU A 18 0.76 -11.08 3.76
N ASN A 19 1.17 -12.19 4.37
CA ASN A 19 2.02 -12.19 5.56
C ASN A 19 3.51 -12.05 5.18
N LYS A 20 3.84 -10.94 4.52
CA LYS A 20 5.20 -10.63 4.04
C LYS A 20 5.59 -9.18 4.36
N LYS A 21 6.87 -8.85 4.18
CA LYS A 21 7.38 -7.47 4.26
C LYS A 21 7.38 -6.75 2.91
N ASN A 22 7.46 -7.52 1.82
CA ASN A 22 7.38 -7.05 0.44
C ASN A 22 6.82 -8.18 -0.43
N PHE A 23 6.39 -7.83 -1.65
CA PHE A 23 6.01 -8.81 -2.68
C PHE A 23 6.10 -8.17 -4.08
N LYS A 24 6.21 -9.02 -5.10
CA LYS A 24 6.07 -8.63 -6.51
C LYS A 24 4.63 -8.80 -6.95
N ALA A 25 4.09 -7.86 -7.73
CA ALA A 25 2.77 -8.00 -8.33
C ALA A 25 2.62 -9.27 -9.17
N GLY A 26 3.72 -9.73 -9.76
CA GLY A 26 3.85 -11.01 -10.46
C GLY A 26 3.41 -12.24 -9.66
N GLU A 27 3.47 -12.17 -8.33
CA GLU A 27 2.99 -13.25 -7.44
C GLU A 27 1.46 -13.33 -7.40
N ILE A 28 0.76 -12.25 -7.75
CA ILE A 28 -0.70 -12.16 -7.81
C ILE A 28 -1.19 -12.33 -9.25
N ASP A 29 -0.48 -11.72 -10.20
CA ASP A 29 -0.75 -11.80 -11.63
C ASP A 29 0.57 -11.76 -12.39
N SER A 30 0.89 -12.86 -13.08
CA SER A 30 2.16 -13.07 -13.77
C SER A 30 2.49 -12.03 -14.86
N LYS A 31 1.52 -11.21 -15.29
CA LYS A 31 1.74 -10.12 -16.26
C LYS A 31 2.22 -8.82 -15.61
N LYS A 32 2.16 -8.72 -14.29
CA LYS A 32 2.51 -7.51 -13.52
C LYS A 32 3.93 -7.59 -12.99
N THR A 33 4.61 -6.45 -12.90
CA THR A 33 6.05 -6.40 -12.55
C THR A 33 6.35 -5.47 -11.37
N SER A 34 5.39 -4.65 -10.95
CA SER A 34 5.56 -3.70 -9.84
C SER A 34 5.96 -4.40 -8.54
N GLU A 35 6.85 -3.77 -7.78
CA GLU A 35 7.28 -4.24 -6.47
C GLU A 35 6.67 -3.40 -5.37
N TYR A 36 6.25 -4.06 -4.30
CA TYR A 36 5.59 -3.43 -3.16
C TYR A 36 6.32 -3.74 -1.87
N PHE A 37 6.41 -2.75 -0.98
CA PHE A 37 6.85 -2.94 0.40
C PHE A 37 5.75 -2.53 1.38
N LYS A 38 5.74 -3.18 2.54
CA LYS A 38 4.78 -2.90 3.59
C LYS A 38 5.21 -1.65 4.36
N GLN A 39 4.34 -0.65 4.42
CA GLN A 39 4.54 0.52 5.27
C GLN A 39 3.39 0.65 6.27
N ILE A 40 3.75 0.96 7.52
CA ILE A 40 2.82 1.07 8.64
C ILE A 40 2.67 2.53 9.01
N TYR A 41 1.43 2.96 9.21
CA TYR A 41 1.07 4.32 9.62
C TYR A 41 0.21 4.27 10.87
N VAL A 42 0.38 5.26 11.75
CA VAL A 42 -0.41 5.41 12.98
C VAL A 42 -1.17 6.72 12.91
N LYS A 43 -2.49 6.66 13.07
CA LYS A 43 -3.36 7.83 13.15
C LYS A 43 -4.46 7.59 14.19
N ASN A 44 -4.60 8.51 15.15
CA ASN A 44 -5.61 8.46 16.22
C ASN A 44 -5.63 7.09 16.93
N ASP A 45 -4.45 6.62 17.38
CA ASP A 45 -4.26 5.32 18.05
C ASP A 45 -4.64 4.08 17.21
N ARG A 46 -4.97 4.27 15.93
CA ARG A 46 -5.21 3.19 14.98
C ARG A 46 -3.98 2.97 14.10
N VAL A 47 -3.61 1.70 13.96
CA VAL A 47 -2.54 1.25 13.08
C VAL A 47 -3.14 0.86 11.72
N TYR A 48 -2.59 1.43 10.66
CA TYR A 48 -2.90 1.16 9.27
C TYR A 48 -1.67 0.56 8.58
N SER A 49 -1.89 -0.33 7.62
CA SER A 49 -0.83 -0.85 6.77
C SER A 49 -1.17 -0.50 5.32
N PHE A 50 -0.15 -0.32 4.50
CA PHE A 50 -0.30 -0.13 3.07
C PHE A 50 0.81 -0.89 2.36
N TRP A 51 0.53 -1.30 1.13
CA TRP A 51 1.54 -1.80 0.21
C TRP A 51 1.93 -0.65 -0.69
N ILE A 52 3.17 -0.17 -0.55
CA ILE A 52 3.65 0.98 -1.29
C ILE A 52 4.49 0.48 -2.45
N CYS A 53 4.14 0.90 -3.67
CA CYS A 53 4.95 0.60 -4.84
C CYS A 53 6.32 1.30 -4.73
N GLN A 54 7.40 0.57 -5.03
CA GLN A 54 8.77 1.09 -4.93
C GLN A 54 9.04 2.28 -5.84
N ASP A 55 8.29 2.43 -6.93
CA ASP A 55 8.48 3.52 -7.90
C ASP A 55 7.85 4.85 -7.45
N LEU A 56 7.13 4.86 -6.32
CA LEU A 56 6.51 6.09 -5.80
C LEU A 56 7.49 6.93 -4.98
N SER A 57 7.41 8.24 -5.16
CA SER A 57 8.12 9.21 -4.32
C SER A 57 7.49 9.31 -2.92
N ALA A 58 8.31 9.66 -1.93
CA ALA A 58 7.83 9.82 -0.55
C ALA A 58 6.71 10.88 -0.41
N ASP A 59 6.77 11.95 -1.21
CA ASP A 59 5.75 13.01 -1.23
C ASP A 59 4.41 12.48 -1.74
N GLU A 60 4.44 11.76 -2.87
CA GLU A 60 3.24 11.16 -3.45
C GLU A 60 2.61 10.12 -2.51
N VAL A 61 3.44 9.27 -1.89
CA VAL A 61 2.98 8.29 -0.90
C VAL A 61 2.32 9.00 0.28
N THR A 62 2.94 10.05 0.82
CA THR A 62 2.43 10.78 1.97
C THR A 62 1.09 11.44 1.65
N SER A 63 0.98 12.08 0.48
CA SER A 63 -0.25 12.72 0.01
C SER A 63 -1.39 11.71 -0.15
N ARG A 64 -1.13 10.58 -0.84
CA ARG A 64 -2.13 9.51 -1.04
C ARG A 64 -2.59 8.89 0.28
N VAL A 65 -1.65 8.59 1.18
CA VAL A 65 -1.99 8.04 2.50
C VAL A 65 -2.81 9.04 3.32
N ALA A 66 -2.46 10.33 3.30
CA ALA A 66 -3.23 11.37 3.99
C ALA A 66 -4.67 11.48 3.46
N ASP A 67 -4.86 11.43 2.13
CA ASP A 67 -6.19 11.44 1.50
C ASP A 67 -7.03 10.21 1.90
N ILE A 68 -6.45 9.00 1.80
CA ILE A 68 -7.12 7.75 2.19
C ILE A 68 -7.52 7.81 3.67
N LEU A 69 -6.57 8.15 4.55
CA LEU A 69 -6.83 8.22 5.98
C LEU A 69 -7.77 9.39 6.35
N GLY A 70 -7.87 10.43 5.53
CA GLY A 70 -8.80 11.54 5.70
C GLY A 70 -10.25 11.14 5.41
N LYS A 71 -10.45 10.18 4.51
CA LYS A 71 -11.78 9.64 4.15
C LYS A 71 -12.30 8.60 5.15
N LEU A 72 -11.42 7.96 5.91
CA LEU A 72 -11.78 7.04 6.99
C LEU A 72 -12.29 7.85 8.20
N LYS A 73 -13.62 8.00 8.32
CA LYS A 73 -14.30 8.60 9.48
C LYS A 73 -14.19 7.72 10.73
#